data_AF-M5P1G8-F1
#
_entry.id   AF-M5P1G8-F1
#
_cell.length_a   1.000
_cell.length_b   1.000
_cell.length_c   1.000
_cell.angle_alpha   90.00
_cell.angle_beta   90.00
_cell.angle_gamma   90.00
#
_symmetry.space_group_name_H-M   'P 1'
#
loop_
_entity.id
_entity.type
_entity.pdbx_description
1 polymer ?
#
loop_
_entity_poly.entity_id
_entity_poly.type
_entity_poly.pdbx_seq_one_letter_code
_entity_poly.pdbx_strand_id
1 'polypeptide(L)'
;MTKALLDSFYKRIGYRSDKGVTFADLPKILSLTALQFPFENEAVLKNERIPMTKQSLTEALLNNKRGGICYDLNAFLYYVLKEIGFSVQMVQGTVFHQKEGAWAQTGTHVSVILQEESEMYLLDTGFGANLPLAPVPFSGEPVTSKTGIYRVRKAKTDKGDYLLEMDKGEGWQIGYAFTLKPIDEKVLADIRDAIFDEEESPFNKNPLASKLTKDGKLILSKDHFTKETNGDLTKEAITLEEFSKIFKSVFFD
;
A
#
# COMPACT_ATOMS: atom_id res chain seq x y z
N MET A 1 -2.67 27.74 -2.62
CA MET A 1 -2.04 26.96 -3.71
C MET A 1 -2.01 25.47 -3.37
N THR A 2 -3.18 24.86 -3.13
CA THR A 2 -3.32 23.51 -2.53
C THR A 2 -4.24 22.58 -3.34
N LYS A 3 -4.72 23.03 -4.51
CA LYS A 3 -5.71 22.29 -5.32
C LYS A 3 -5.10 21.33 -6.34
N ALA A 4 -3.88 21.60 -6.82
CA ALA A 4 -3.29 20.87 -7.95
C ALA A 4 -3.06 19.38 -7.65
N LEU A 5 -2.60 19.02 -6.44
CA LEU A 5 -2.45 17.62 -6.03
C LEU A 5 -3.80 16.91 -6.02
N LEU A 6 -4.78 17.47 -5.30
CA LEU A 6 -6.10 16.84 -5.16
C LEU A 6 -6.85 16.73 -6.48
N ASP A 7 -6.83 17.77 -7.31
CA ASP A 7 -7.48 17.75 -8.63
C ASP A 7 -6.86 16.64 -9.51
N SER A 8 -5.54 16.51 -9.49
CA SER A 8 -4.81 15.48 -10.26
C SER A 8 -5.04 14.08 -9.71
N PHE A 9 -5.06 13.93 -8.38
CA PHE A 9 -5.35 12.69 -7.70
C PHE A 9 -6.78 12.22 -7.98
N TYR A 10 -7.79 13.06 -7.74
CA TYR A 10 -9.20 12.75 -8.01
C TYR A 10 -9.43 12.40 -9.48
N LYS A 11 -8.78 13.12 -10.40
CA LYS A 11 -8.80 12.78 -11.82
C LYS A 11 -8.21 11.40 -12.08
N ARG A 12 -7.05 11.06 -11.49
CA ARG A 12 -6.38 9.75 -11.65
C ARG A 12 -7.24 8.62 -11.10
N ILE A 13 -7.89 8.82 -9.95
CA ILE A 13 -8.75 7.80 -9.33
C ILE A 13 -10.19 7.79 -9.84
N GLY A 14 -10.56 8.71 -10.73
CA GLY A 14 -11.94 8.85 -11.23
C GLY A 14 -12.95 9.25 -10.14
N TYR A 15 -12.50 9.92 -9.08
CA TYR A 15 -13.36 10.40 -8.01
C TYR A 15 -13.86 11.83 -8.30
N ARG A 16 -15.12 12.10 -7.95
CA ARG A 16 -15.73 13.43 -8.05
C ARG A 16 -16.21 13.83 -6.67
N SER A 17 -15.77 14.99 -6.19
CA SER A 17 -16.22 15.59 -4.95
C SER A 17 -16.97 16.88 -5.25
N ASP A 18 -18.30 16.82 -5.13
CA ASP A 18 -19.15 18.01 -5.30
C ASP A 18 -19.28 18.83 -4.01
N LYS A 19 -19.00 18.22 -2.84
CA LYS A 19 -19.25 18.81 -1.50
C LYS A 19 -18.05 18.72 -0.54
N GLY A 20 -16.85 18.41 -1.04
CA GLY A 20 -15.69 18.07 -0.23
C GLY A 20 -15.64 16.59 0.13
N VAL A 21 -14.49 16.16 0.65
CA VAL A 21 -14.26 14.78 1.12
C VAL A 21 -14.43 14.72 2.62
N THR A 22 -15.19 13.74 3.09
CA THR A 22 -15.42 13.45 4.51
C THR A 22 -14.88 12.06 4.87
N PHE A 23 -14.84 11.72 6.16
CA PHE A 23 -14.44 10.39 6.61
C PHE A 23 -15.23 9.26 5.93
N ALA A 24 -16.53 9.49 5.69
CA ALA A 24 -17.42 8.53 5.03
C ALA A 24 -17.02 8.21 3.56
N ASP A 25 -16.23 9.08 2.92
CA ASP A 25 -15.74 8.89 1.56
C ASP A 25 -14.49 8.00 1.48
N LEU A 26 -13.78 7.80 2.61
CA LEU A 26 -12.49 7.10 2.63
C LEU A 26 -12.57 5.67 2.08
N PRO A 27 -13.57 4.83 2.38
CA PRO A 27 -13.66 3.49 1.78
C PRO A 27 -13.70 3.53 0.24
N LYS A 28 -14.44 4.50 -0.32
CA LYS A 28 -14.53 4.68 -1.77
C LYS A 28 -13.21 5.19 -2.35
N ILE A 29 -12.58 6.18 -1.72
CA ILE A 29 -11.30 6.73 -2.17
C ILE A 29 -10.20 5.66 -2.12
N LEU A 30 -10.10 4.90 -1.04
CA LEU A 30 -9.11 3.82 -0.89
C LEU A 30 -9.34 2.71 -1.92
N SER A 31 -10.61 2.33 -2.15
CA SER A 31 -10.98 1.37 -3.19
C SER A 31 -10.56 1.85 -4.59
N LEU A 32 -10.86 3.10 -4.95
CA LEU A 32 -10.48 3.65 -6.25
C LEU A 32 -8.96 3.80 -6.41
N THR A 33 -8.27 4.16 -5.32
CA THR A 33 -6.80 4.24 -5.28
C THR A 33 -6.18 2.88 -5.59
N ALA A 34 -6.65 1.80 -4.95
CA ALA A 34 -6.15 0.45 -5.17
C ALA A 34 -6.37 -0.09 -6.60
N LEU A 35 -7.31 0.48 -7.36
CA LEU A 35 -7.55 0.15 -8.76
C LEU A 35 -6.58 0.85 -9.73
N GLN A 36 -5.96 1.96 -9.29
CA GLN A 36 -5.22 2.88 -10.16
C GLN A 36 -3.73 2.94 -9.87
N PHE A 37 -3.33 2.64 -8.63
CA PHE A 37 -1.93 2.60 -8.22
C PHE A 37 -1.49 1.16 -7.98
N PRO A 38 -0.72 0.56 -8.90
CA PRO A 38 -0.17 -0.77 -8.67
C PRO A 38 0.90 -0.73 -7.57
N PHE A 39 0.97 -1.80 -6.78
CA PHE A 39 2.13 -2.10 -5.97
C PHE A 39 3.21 -2.69 -6.88
N GLU A 40 4.39 -2.09 -6.98
CA GLU A 40 5.45 -2.54 -7.90
C GLU A 40 6.84 -2.06 -7.46
N ASN A 41 7.90 -2.78 -7.84
CA ASN A 41 9.28 -2.52 -7.42
C ASN A 41 10.23 -2.12 -8.57
N GLU A 42 9.73 -1.60 -9.70
CA GLU A 42 10.55 -1.26 -10.87
C GLU A 42 11.62 -0.20 -10.53
N ALA A 43 11.29 0.79 -9.68
CA ALA A 43 12.25 1.80 -9.22
C ALA A 43 13.47 1.17 -8.55
N VAL A 44 13.22 0.19 -7.69
CA VAL A 44 14.24 -0.52 -6.92
C VAL A 44 15.18 -1.25 -7.86
N LEU A 45 14.62 -2.01 -8.81
CA LEU A 45 15.40 -2.80 -9.77
C LEU A 45 16.18 -1.95 -10.78
N LYS A 46 15.69 -0.76 -11.11
CA LYS A 46 16.40 0.22 -11.93
C LYS A 46 17.34 1.12 -11.13
N ASN A 47 17.43 0.93 -9.82
CA ASN A 47 18.21 1.77 -8.91
C ASN A 47 17.82 3.26 -8.95
N GLU A 48 16.55 3.55 -9.23
CA GLU A 48 15.96 4.90 -9.30
C GLU A 48 15.42 5.35 -7.93
N ARG A 49 16.26 6.01 -7.13
CA ARG A 49 15.86 6.54 -5.81
C ARG A 49 15.06 7.84 -5.95
N ILE A 50 13.74 7.72 -5.96
CA ILE A 50 12.83 8.87 -5.92
C ILE A 50 12.97 9.57 -4.55
N PRO A 51 13.13 10.91 -4.48
CA PRO A 51 13.14 11.61 -3.20
C PRO A 51 11.81 11.45 -2.46
N MET A 52 11.86 11.19 -1.14
CA MET A 52 10.67 10.96 -0.31
C MET A 52 9.98 12.27 0.12
N THR A 53 9.67 13.11 -0.86
CA THR A 53 9.00 14.41 -0.65
C THR A 53 7.62 14.42 -1.30
N LYS A 54 6.73 15.30 -0.81
CA LYS A 54 5.41 15.52 -1.44
C LYS A 54 5.51 15.75 -2.95
N GLN A 55 6.43 16.61 -3.38
CA GLN A 55 6.57 17.00 -4.79
C GLN A 55 7.04 15.82 -5.64
N SER A 56 8.08 15.11 -5.22
CA SER A 56 8.66 14.00 -6.00
C SER A 56 7.71 12.80 -6.09
N LEU A 57 7.00 12.46 -5.01
CA LEU A 57 6.00 11.40 -5.04
C LEU A 57 4.79 11.78 -5.90
N THR A 58 4.35 13.05 -5.85
CA THR A 58 3.29 13.55 -6.75
C THR A 58 3.70 13.41 -8.21
N GLU A 59 4.91 13.84 -8.56
CA GLU A 59 5.45 13.73 -9.92
C GLU A 59 5.53 12.27 -10.38
N ALA A 60 6.06 11.39 -9.54
CA ALA A 60 6.23 9.98 -9.86
C ALA A 60 4.87 9.25 -10.04
N LEU A 61 3.98 9.35 -9.05
CA LEU A 61 2.76 8.52 -9.02
C LEU A 61 1.64 9.10 -9.91
N LEU A 62 1.54 10.42 -10.04
CA LEU A 62 0.49 11.04 -10.88
C LEU A 62 0.96 11.35 -12.29
N ASN A 63 2.02 12.14 -12.44
CA ASN A 63 2.43 12.67 -13.76
C ASN A 63 3.11 11.58 -14.60
N ASN A 64 4.02 10.82 -13.99
CA ASN A 64 4.69 9.69 -14.63
C ASN A 64 3.89 8.38 -14.55
N LYS A 65 2.69 8.42 -13.97
CA LYS A 65 1.76 7.28 -13.83
C LYS A 65 2.41 6.03 -13.25
N ARG A 66 3.31 6.17 -12.28
CA ARG A 66 3.97 5.03 -11.63
C ARG A 66 3.12 4.42 -10.52
N GLY A 67 3.49 3.21 -10.13
CA GLY A 67 3.10 2.64 -8.85
C GLY A 67 4.17 2.93 -7.80
N GLY A 68 4.35 1.97 -6.90
CA GLY A 68 5.47 1.93 -5.97
C GLY A 68 5.28 0.84 -4.94
N ILE A 69 6.13 0.81 -3.92
CA ILE A 69 5.96 -0.10 -2.78
C ILE A 69 5.40 0.64 -1.57
N CYS A 70 5.38 0.01 -0.39
CA CYS A 70 4.61 0.52 0.75
C CYS A 70 4.99 1.95 1.17
N TYR A 71 6.27 2.30 1.18
CA TYR A 71 6.71 3.66 1.53
C TYR A 71 6.32 4.68 0.46
N ASP A 72 6.25 4.32 -0.82
CA ASP A 72 5.81 5.25 -1.88
C ASP A 72 4.31 5.50 -1.78
N LEU A 73 3.54 4.41 -1.75
CA LEU A 73 2.08 4.43 -1.82
C LEU A 73 1.48 5.06 -0.56
N ASN A 74 1.96 4.67 0.63
CA ASN A 74 1.41 5.18 1.88
C ASN A 74 1.92 6.58 2.23
N ALA A 75 3.13 6.97 1.81
CA ALA A 75 3.55 8.38 1.92
C ALA A 75 2.74 9.28 1.00
N PHE A 76 2.49 8.84 -0.24
CA PHE A 76 1.62 9.57 -1.16
C PHE A 76 0.19 9.69 -0.62
N LEU A 77 -0.39 8.60 -0.09
CA LEU A 77 -1.69 8.63 0.59
C LEU A 77 -1.69 9.62 1.76
N TYR A 78 -0.64 9.64 2.58
CA TYR A 78 -0.49 10.60 3.67
C TYR A 78 -0.57 12.05 3.17
N TYR A 79 0.15 12.42 2.11
CA TYR A 79 0.07 13.78 1.57
C TYR A 79 -1.30 14.12 1.00
N VAL A 80 -1.97 13.17 0.34
CA VAL A 80 -3.34 13.35 -0.16
C VAL A 80 -4.31 13.60 1.01
N LEU A 81 -4.28 12.76 2.04
CA LEU A 81 -5.16 12.90 3.22
C LEU A 81 -4.89 14.20 3.99
N LYS A 82 -3.61 14.57 4.13
CA LYS A 82 -3.22 15.84 4.75
C LYS A 82 -3.71 17.05 3.95
N GLU A 83 -3.68 16.98 2.61
CA GLU A 83 -4.19 18.04 1.74
C GLU A 83 -5.72 18.14 1.75
N ILE A 84 -6.42 17.01 1.95
CA ILE A 84 -7.87 16.99 2.19
C ILE A 84 -8.21 17.71 3.51
N GLY A 85 -7.31 17.64 4.50
CA GLY A 85 -7.47 18.28 5.81
C GLY A 85 -7.63 17.28 6.97
N PHE A 86 -7.41 15.99 6.73
CA PHE A 86 -7.41 15.00 7.80
C PHE A 86 -6.18 15.12 8.70
N SER A 87 -6.37 14.78 9.98
CA SER A 87 -5.27 14.61 10.94
C SER A 87 -4.64 13.23 10.74
N VAL A 88 -3.48 13.20 10.08
CA VAL A 88 -2.79 11.95 9.73
C VAL A 88 -1.31 11.97 10.09
N GLN A 89 -0.76 10.80 10.34
CA GLN A 89 0.68 10.57 10.53
C GLN A 89 1.10 9.26 9.86
N MET A 90 2.36 9.18 9.44
CA MET A 90 2.96 7.94 8.96
C MET A 90 3.62 7.21 10.12
N VAL A 91 3.59 5.88 10.09
CA VAL A 91 4.24 5.02 11.10
C VAL A 91 4.99 3.86 10.45
N GLN A 92 6.00 3.36 11.16
CA GLN A 92 6.74 2.16 10.78
C GLN A 92 6.06 0.89 11.27
N GLY A 93 6.17 -0.15 10.44
CA GLY A 93 5.82 -1.52 10.75
C GLY A 93 6.81 -2.53 10.21
N THR A 94 6.58 -3.79 10.57
CA THR A 94 7.37 -4.95 10.13
C THR A 94 6.42 -6.05 9.70
N VAL A 95 6.51 -6.48 8.44
CA VAL A 95 5.68 -7.55 7.88
C VAL A 95 6.02 -8.89 8.51
N PHE A 96 5.01 -9.73 8.74
CA PHE A 96 5.21 -11.12 9.15
C PHE A 96 4.99 -12.05 7.95
N HIS A 97 5.99 -12.88 7.63
CA HIS A 97 5.91 -13.87 6.57
C HIS A 97 5.32 -15.17 7.12
N GLN A 98 4.01 -15.35 6.95
CA GLN A 98 3.27 -16.51 7.47
C GLN A 98 3.89 -17.86 7.08
N LYS A 99 4.37 -18.00 5.84
CA LYS A 99 4.97 -19.26 5.34
C LYS A 99 6.31 -19.58 6.00
N GLU A 100 7.08 -18.56 6.36
CA GLU A 100 8.41 -18.69 6.95
C GLU A 100 8.34 -18.69 8.49
N GLY A 101 7.20 -18.27 9.05
CA GLY A 101 7.06 -18.09 10.50
C GLY A 101 7.99 -17.03 11.07
N ALA A 102 8.39 -16.05 10.25
CA ALA A 102 9.43 -15.07 10.57
C ALA A 102 9.01 -13.64 10.23
N TRP A 103 9.62 -12.67 10.91
CA TRP A 103 9.48 -11.26 10.58
C TRP A 103 10.37 -10.91 9.39
N ALA A 104 9.87 -10.04 8.52
CA ALA A 104 10.65 -9.35 7.51
C ALA A 104 11.69 -8.40 8.16
N GLN A 105 12.48 -7.73 7.32
CA GLN A 105 13.38 -6.68 7.76
C GLN A 105 12.63 -5.63 8.60
N THR A 106 13.16 -5.37 9.80
CA THR A 106 12.46 -4.58 10.82
C THR A 106 12.26 -3.13 10.37
N GLY A 107 11.04 -2.61 10.56
CA GLY A 107 10.72 -1.20 10.34
C GLY A 107 10.65 -0.76 8.88
N THR A 108 10.54 -1.70 7.93
CA THR A 108 10.53 -1.40 6.50
C THR A 108 9.13 -1.22 5.90
N HIS A 109 8.07 -1.57 6.64
CA HIS A 109 6.70 -1.26 6.22
C HIS A 109 6.31 0.14 6.68
N VAL A 110 5.55 0.85 5.86
CA VAL A 110 4.98 2.15 6.19
C VAL A 110 3.47 2.04 6.08
N SER A 111 2.74 2.59 7.03
CA SER A 111 1.28 2.75 7.00
C SER A 111 0.88 4.13 7.53
N VAL A 112 -0.40 4.50 7.38
CA VAL A 112 -0.92 5.80 7.82
C VAL A 112 -1.89 5.60 8.99
N ILE A 113 -1.77 6.43 10.02
CA ILE A 113 -2.75 6.53 11.09
C ILE A 113 -3.52 7.83 10.89
N LEU A 114 -4.85 7.73 10.92
CA LEU A 114 -5.78 8.85 10.88
C LEU A 114 -6.48 8.98 12.23
N GLN A 115 -6.52 10.21 12.74
CA GLN A 115 -7.34 10.57 13.90
C GLN A 115 -8.64 11.21 13.41
N GLU A 116 -9.78 10.60 13.74
CA GLU A 116 -11.12 11.15 13.50
C GLU A 116 -11.84 11.22 14.84
N GLU A 117 -12.19 12.42 15.28
CA GLU A 117 -12.76 12.68 16.61
C GLU A 117 -11.93 12.03 17.72
N SER A 118 -12.49 11.09 18.50
CA SER A 118 -11.80 10.38 19.58
C SER A 118 -11.23 9.01 19.20
N GLU A 119 -11.32 8.61 17.92
CA GLU A 119 -10.92 7.28 17.45
C GLU A 119 -9.74 7.34 16.46
N MET A 120 -8.90 6.30 16.49
CA MET A 120 -7.80 6.14 15.54
C MET A 120 -8.14 5.08 14.51
N TYR A 121 -7.65 5.27 13.29
CA TYR A 121 -7.82 4.33 12.20
C TYR A 121 -6.49 4.09 11.49
N LEU A 122 -6.23 2.84 11.14
CA LEU A 122 -5.12 2.44 10.28
C LEU A 122 -5.59 2.47 8.82
N LEU A 123 -4.84 3.15 7.97
CA LEU A 123 -5.05 3.18 6.52
C LEU A 123 -3.80 2.62 5.82
N ASP A 124 -4.03 1.76 4.84
CA ASP A 124 -2.97 1.11 4.08
C ASP A 124 -3.42 0.85 2.63
N THR A 125 -2.63 1.39 1.70
CA THR A 125 -2.73 1.18 0.24
C THR A 125 -1.47 0.53 -0.33
N GLY A 126 -0.50 0.19 0.53
CA GLY A 126 0.83 -0.25 0.19
C GLY A 126 1.14 -1.71 0.55
N PHE A 127 0.18 -2.46 1.10
CA PHE A 127 0.41 -3.85 1.53
C PHE A 127 0.17 -4.88 0.41
N GLY A 128 0.66 -4.59 -0.80
CA GLY A 128 0.48 -5.43 -1.98
C GLY A 128 -1.01 -5.62 -2.32
N ALA A 129 -1.45 -6.87 -2.47
CA ALA A 129 -2.85 -7.21 -2.71
C ALA A 129 -3.68 -7.38 -1.41
N ASN A 130 -3.09 -7.18 -0.23
CA ASN A 130 -3.71 -7.37 1.08
C ASN A 130 -4.24 -6.03 1.64
N LEU A 131 -5.20 -5.43 0.95
CA LEU A 131 -5.65 -4.07 1.25
C LEU A 131 -7.01 -4.08 1.96
N PRO A 132 -7.15 -3.45 3.14
CA PRO A 132 -8.45 -3.35 3.83
C PRO A 132 -9.51 -2.56 3.05
N LEU A 133 -9.10 -1.64 2.16
CA LEU A 133 -9.96 -0.77 1.36
C LEU A 133 -10.91 0.16 2.15
N ALA A 134 -10.72 0.23 3.46
CA ALA A 134 -11.41 1.15 4.37
C ALA A 134 -10.52 1.43 5.59
N PRO A 135 -10.75 2.52 6.33
CA PRO A 135 -10.06 2.78 7.59
C PRO A 135 -10.32 1.64 8.60
N VAL A 136 -9.27 1.02 9.14
CA VAL A 136 -9.37 -0.08 10.12
C VAL A 136 -9.32 0.50 11.53
N PRO A 137 -10.39 0.42 12.33
CA PRO A 137 -10.47 1.09 13.62
C PRO A 137 -9.58 0.43 14.68
N PHE A 138 -9.05 1.23 15.59
CA PHE A 138 -8.23 0.75 16.72
C PHE A 138 -9.07 0.11 17.84
N SER A 139 -10.40 0.26 17.79
CA SER A 139 -11.35 -0.49 18.62
C SER A 139 -11.24 -2.01 18.47
N GLY A 140 -10.67 -2.48 17.36
CA GLY A 140 -10.54 -3.90 17.03
C GLY A 140 -11.73 -4.47 16.26
N GLU A 141 -12.72 -3.64 15.94
CA GLU A 141 -13.83 -4.01 15.07
C GLU A 141 -13.32 -4.43 13.67
N PRO A 142 -13.70 -5.62 13.16
CA PRO A 142 -13.27 -6.08 11.86
C PRO A 142 -13.81 -5.24 10.70
N VAL A 143 -12.97 -5.03 9.70
CA VAL A 143 -13.31 -4.43 8.41
C VAL A 143 -13.25 -5.49 7.33
N THR A 144 -14.36 -5.69 6.63
CA THR A 144 -14.46 -6.64 5.52
C THR A 144 -14.32 -5.93 4.20
N SER A 145 -13.49 -6.48 3.32
CA SER A 145 -13.41 -6.08 1.91
C SER A 145 -13.29 -7.30 1.00
N LYS A 146 -13.24 -7.07 -0.31
CA LYS A 146 -13.03 -8.14 -1.29
C LYS A 146 -11.68 -8.85 -1.19
N THR A 147 -10.73 -8.32 -0.41
CA THR A 147 -9.39 -8.92 -0.25
C THR A 147 -9.26 -9.74 1.03
N GLY A 148 -10.25 -9.70 1.92
CA GLY A 148 -10.25 -10.36 3.22
C GLY A 148 -10.93 -9.52 4.32
N ILE A 149 -10.87 -10.04 5.54
CA ILE A 149 -11.32 -9.36 6.76
C ILE A 149 -10.08 -8.90 7.52
N TYR A 150 -10.07 -7.67 8.01
CA TYR A 150 -8.91 -7.05 8.65
C TYR A 150 -9.29 -6.48 10.02
N ARG A 151 -8.36 -6.49 10.98
CA ARG A 151 -8.54 -5.79 12.25
C ARG A 151 -7.21 -5.29 12.81
N VAL A 152 -7.26 -4.19 13.55
CA VAL A 152 -6.16 -3.78 14.42
C VAL A 152 -6.30 -4.51 15.76
N ARG A 153 -5.21 -5.11 16.25
CA ARG A 153 -5.17 -5.69 17.60
C ARG A 153 -4.04 -5.07 18.39
N LYS A 154 -4.33 -4.60 19.61
CA LYS A 154 -3.31 -4.14 20.55
C LYS A 154 -2.59 -5.37 21.12
N ALA A 155 -1.33 -5.55 20.74
CA ALA A 155 -0.53 -6.71 21.12
C ALA A 155 0.95 -6.36 21.03
N LYS A 156 1.63 -6.39 22.16
CA LYS A 156 3.07 -6.07 22.22
C LYS A 156 3.89 -7.22 21.62
N THR A 157 4.75 -6.85 20.69
CA THR A 157 5.78 -7.70 20.08
C THR A 157 7.15 -7.02 20.22
N ASP A 158 8.22 -7.66 19.77
CA ASP A 158 9.52 -7.01 19.61
C ASP A 158 9.55 -6.03 18.41
N LYS A 159 8.50 -6.00 17.57
CA LYS A 159 8.39 -5.17 16.35
C LYS A 159 7.39 -4.01 16.47
N GLY A 160 6.60 -3.96 17.53
CA GLY A 160 5.57 -2.93 17.73
C GLY A 160 4.53 -3.28 18.80
N ASP A 161 3.66 -2.33 19.11
CA ASP A 161 2.62 -2.44 20.15
C ASP A 161 1.24 -2.84 19.59
N TYR A 162 1.11 -2.84 18.26
CA TYR A 162 -0.11 -3.16 17.54
C TYR A 162 0.19 -4.11 16.38
N LEU A 163 -0.83 -4.87 15.99
CA LEU A 163 -0.81 -5.75 14.83
C LEU A 163 -1.96 -5.37 13.89
N LEU A 164 -1.71 -5.35 12.59
CA LEU A 164 -2.76 -5.58 11.61
C LEU A 164 -2.87 -7.09 11.40
N GLU A 165 -4.04 -7.65 11.66
CA GLU A 165 -4.36 -9.04 11.36
C GLU A 165 -5.32 -9.11 10.17
N MET A 166 -5.22 -10.20 9.39
CA MET A 166 -6.10 -10.47 8.27
C MET A 166 -6.61 -11.91 8.31
N ASP A 167 -7.83 -12.14 7.84
CA ASP A 167 -8.44 -13.46 7.65
C ASP A 167 -9.00 -13.55 6.23
N LYS A 168 -8.65 -14.63 5.53
CA LYS A 168 -9.08 -14.94 4.16
C LYS A 168 -9.89 -16.24 4.07
N GLY A 169 -10.47 -16.68 5.19
CA GLY A 169 -11.19 -17.95 5.32
C GLY A 169 -10.38 -19.05 6.02
N GLU A 170 -9.18 -18.75 6.49
CA GLU A 170 -8.26 -19.70 7.15
C GLU A 170 -8.04 -19.36 8.64
N GLY A 171 -8.73 -18.33 9.14
CA GLY A 171 -8.52 -17.77 10.47
C GLY A 171 -7.58 -16.58 10.46
N TRP A 172 -7.50 -15.91 11.61
CA TRP A 172 -6.69 -14.71 11.78
C TRP A 172 -5.19 -14.99 11.67
N GLN A 173 -4.54 -14.29 10.74
CA GLN A 173 -3.11 -14.29 10.52
C GLN A 173 -2.53 -12.89 10.73
N ILE A 174 -1.30 -12.81 11.21
CA ILE A 174 -0.57 -11.54 11.35
C ILE A 174 -0.18 -11.02 9.97
N GLY A 175 -0.61 -9.81 9.63
CA GLY A 175 -0.10 -9.09 8.46
C GLY A 175 1.24 -8.42 8.80
N TYR A 176 1.20 -7.49 9.75
CA TYR A 176 2.38 -6.79 10.24
C TYR A 176 2.19 -6.25 11.65
N ALA A 177 3.30 -6.07 12.37
CA ALA A 177 3.35 -5.29 13.59
C ALA A 177 3.69 -3.83 13.26
N PHE A 178 3.23 -2.88 14.07
CA PHE A 178 3.55 -1.47 13.90
C PHE A 178 3.58 -0.71 15.23
N THR A 179 4.24 0.45 15.21
CA THR A 179 4.30 1.38 16.35
C THR A 179 3.40 2.58 16.11
N LEU A 180 3.17 3.38 17.16
CA LEU A 180 2.49 4.67 17.05
C LEU A 180 3.45 5.85 16.91
N LYS A 181 4.76 5.58 16.75
CA LYS A 181 5.76 6.65 16.66
C LYS A 181 5.67 7.29 15.26
N PRO A 182 5.36 8.59 15.15
CA PRO A 182 5.34 9.25 13.86
C PRO A 182 6.73 9.22 13.22
N ILE A 183 6.74 9.05 11.90
CA ILE A 183 7.95 9.14 11.07
C ILE A 183 7.84 10.30 10.09
N ASP A 184 8.99 10.84 9.70
CA ASP A 184 9.12 11.95 8.75
C ASP A 184 9.77 11.50 7.43
N GLU A 185 9.97 12.45 6.52
CA GLU A 185 10.60 12.21 5.20
C GLU A 185 12.02 11.66 5.31
N LYS A 186 12.76 11.97 6.39
CA LYS A 186 14.10 11.44 6.60
C LYS A 186 14.03 9.95 6.90
N VAL A 187 13.17 9.55 7.84
CA VAL A 187 12.98 8.13 8.15
C VAL A 187 12.42 7.37 6.95
N LEU A 188 11.53 7.96 6.15
CA LEU A 188 11.08 7.36 4.89
C LEU A 188 12.24 7.14 3.91
N ALA A 189 13.14 8.10 3.77
CA ALA A 189 14.32 7.95 2.92
C ALA A 189 15.25 6.84 3.44
N ASP A 190 15.45 6.76 4.76
CA ASP A 190 16.23 5.69 5.40
C ASP A 190 15.60 4.30 5.12
N ILE A 191 14.26 4.18 5.18
CA ILE A 191 13.52 2.95 4.83
C ILE A 191 13.68 2.58 3.35
N ARG A 192 13.53 3.56 2.44
CA ARG A 192 13.74 3.38 1.01
C ARG A 192 15.14 2.85 0.76
N ASP A 193 16.16 3.49 1.31
CA ASP A 193 17.55 3.13 1.07
C ASP A 193 17.86 1.73 1.61
N ALA A 194 17.33 1.37 2.78
CA ALA A 194 17.41 0.00 3.30
C ALA A 194 16.80 -1.02 2.32
N ILE A 195 15.65 -0.73 1.71
CA ILE A 195 15.02 -1.64 0.74
C ILE A 195 15.85 -1.77 -0.55
N PHE A 196 16.55 -0.72 -0.97
CA PHE A 196 17.43 -0.77 -2.14
C PHE A 196 18.70 -1.56 -1.85
N ASP A 197 19.32 -1.30 -0.70
CA ASP A 197 20.73 -1.64 -0.47
C ASP A 197 20.92 -2.94 0.33
N GLU A 198 19.95 -3.31 1.18
CA GLU A 198 20.12 -4.44 2.10
C GLU A 198 19.92 -5.78 1.40
N GLU A 199 20.78 -6.75 1.72
CA GLU A 199 20.79 -8.07 1.08
C GLU A 199 19.49 -8.84 1.36
N GLU A 200 18.90 -8.66 2.53
CA GLU A 200 17.67 -9.33 2.95
C GLU A 200 16.39 -8.75 2.32
N SER A 201 16.48 -7.62 1.62
CA SER A 201 15.32 -7.00 0.99
C SER A 201 14.75 -7.91 -0.12
N PRO A 202 13.47 -8.29 -0.07
CA PRO A 202 12.86 -9.10 -1.15
C PRO A 202 12.62 -8.26 -2.42
N PHE A 203 12.58 -6.93 -2.29
CA PHE A 203 12.18 -6.03 -3.37
C PHE A 203 13.34 -5.64 -4.30
N ASN A 204 14.60 -5.89 -3.93
CA ASN A 204 15.76 -5.64 -4.80
C ASN A 204 16.24 -6.90 -5.57
N LYS A 205 15.50 -8.02 -5.48
CA LYS A 205 15.91 -9.30 -6.10
C LYS A 205 15.23 -9.58 -7.44
N ASN A 206 13.91 -9.54 -7.45
CA ASN A 206 13.11 -9.99 -8.59
C ASN A 206 11.95 -9.02 -8.86
N PRO A 207 11.53 -8.88 -10.12
CA PRO A 207 10.39 -8.03 -10.47
C PRO A 207 9.09 -8.58 -9.91
N LEU A 208 8.32 -7.68 -9.31
CA LEU A 208 7.05 -7.94 -8.65
C LEU A 208 6.10 -6.77 -8.89
N ALA A 209 4.88 -7.08 -9.30
CA ALA A 209 3.79 -6.13 -9.33
C ALA A 209 2.48 -6.78 -8.87
N SER A 210 1.61 -6.03 -8.21
CA SER A 210 0.23 -6.42 -7.94
C SER A 210 -0.72 -5.24 -8.05
N LYS A 211 -1.95 -5.49 -8.50
CA LYS A 211 -2.98 -4.44 -8.64
C LYS A 211 -4.35 -5.07 -8.43
N LEU A 212 -5.24 -4.38 -7.71
CA LEU A 212 -6.63 -4.82 -7.64
C LEU A 212 -7.35 -4.46 -8.94
N THR A 213 -8.22 -5.34 -9.41
CA THR A 213 -9.18 -5.05 -10.48
C THR A 213 -10.56 -4.84 -9.87
N LYS A 214 -11.57 -4.50 -10.67
CA LYS A 214 -12.95 -4.35 -10.15
C LYS A 214 -13.44 -5.64 -9.50
N ASP A 215 -13.12 -6.75 -10.13
CA ASP A 215 -13.60 -8.12 -9.90
C ASP A 215 -12.57 -9.07 -9.28
N GLY A 216 -11.37 -8.60 -8.95
CA GLY A 216 -10.36 -9.40 -8.27
C GLY A 216 -8.99 -8.74 -8.20
N LYS A 217 -7.94 -9.44 -8.65
CA LYS A 217 -6.56 -8.96 -8.54
C LYS A 217 -5.63 -9.55 -9.59
N LEU A 218 -4.54 -8.84 -9.83
CA LEU A 218 -3.43 -9.23 -10.69
C LEU A 218 -2.18 -9.34 -9.82
N ILE A 219 -1.41 -10.40 -10.01
CA ILE A 219 -0.08 -10.56 -9.41
C ILE A 219 0.87 -10.98 -10.52
N LEU A 220 1.88 -10.16 -10.78
CA LEU A 220 2.91 -10.41 -11.76
C LEU A 220 4.24 -10.58 -11.01
N SER A 221 4.78 -11.79 -11.07
CA SER A 221 6.10 -12.14 -10.53
C SER A 221 7.03 -12.49 -11.67
N LYS A 222 8.33 -12.60 -11.42
CA LYS A 222 9.34 -12.97 -12.42
C LYS A 222 8.93 -14.13 -13.34
N ASP A 223 8.36 -15.19 -12.76
CA ASP A 223 8.12 -16.45 -13.47
C ASP A 223 6.62 -16.73 -13.73
N HIS A 224 5.71 -15.94 -13.14
CA HIS A 224 4.26 -16.18 -13.28
C HIS A 224 3.44 -14.90 -13.33
N PHE A 225 2.39 -14.93 -14.16
CA PHE A 225 1.28 -14.01 -14.12
C PHE A 225 0.03 -14.70 -13.56
N THR A 226 -0.46 -14.20 -12.43
CA THR A 226 -1.67 -14.69 -11.76
C THR A 226 -2.78 -13.67 -11.91
N LYS A 227 -3.95 -14.12 -12.37
CA LYS A 227 -5.16 -13.32 -12.50
C LYS A 227 -6.26 -13.97 -11.67
N GLU A 228 -6.91 -13.16 -10.86
CA GLU A 228 -8.11 -13.57 -10.13
C GLU A 228 -9.27 -12.69 -10.58
N THR A 229 -10.35 -13.31 -11.04
CA THR A 229 -11.57 -12.63 -11.51
C THR A 229 -12.78 -13.37 -11.00
N ASN A 230 -13.63 -12.71 -10.20
CA ASN A 230 -14.84 -13.30 -9.61
C ASN A 230 -14.59 -14.62 -8.84
N GLY A 231 -13.40 -14.77 -8.24
CA GLY A 231 -12.98 -15.98 -7.53
C GLY A 231 -12.27 -17.01 -8.40
N ASP A 232 -12.33 -16.89 -9.74
CA ASP A 232 -11.60 -17.76 -10.65
C ASP A 232 -10.14 -17.33 -10.73
N LEU A 233 -9.23 -18.26 -10.40
CA LEU A 233 -7.79 -18.03 -10.40
C LEU A 233 -7.14 -18.69 -11.62
N THR A 234 -6.47 -17.91 -12.47
CA THR A 234 -5.53 -18.41 -13.48
C THR A 234 -4.10 -18.06 -13.10
N LYS A 235 -3.18 -18.97 -13.37
CA LYS A 235 -1.75 -18.79 -13.14
C LYS A 235 -0.98 -19.31 -14.34
N GLU A 236 -0.37 -18.41 -15.08
CA GLU A 236 0.36 -18.67 -16.31
C GLU A 236 1.86 -18.48 -16.05
N ALA A 237 2.70 -19.42 -16.50
CA ALA A 237 4.14 -19.24 -16.49
C ALA A 237 4.54 -18.21 -17.56
N ILE A 238 5.51 -17.36 -17.25
CA ILE A 238 5.98 -16.30 -18.16
C ILE A 238 7.50 -16.18 -18.14
N THR A 239 8.03 -15.59 -19.21
CA THR A 239 9.41 -15.13 -19.31
C THR A 239 9.56 -13.69 -18.80
N LEU A 240 10.80 -13.23 -18.61
CA LEU A 240 11.08 -11.84 -18.23
C LEU A 240 10.70 -10.81 -19.32
N GLU A 241 10.77 -11.22 -20.60
CA GLU A 241 10.31 -10.38 -21.71
C GLU A 241 8.78 -10.19 -21.64
N GLU A 242 8.05 -11.27 -21.38
CA GLU A 242 6.60 -11.23 -21.18
C GLU A 242 6.22 -10.43 -19.94
N PHE A 243 6.98 -10.55 -18.83
CA PHE A 243 6.81 -9.69 -17.66
C PHE A 243 6.80 -8.21 -18.08
N SER A 244 7.82 -7.79 -18.81
CA SER A 244 7.98 -6.38 -19.19
C SER A 244 6.83 -5.88 -20.07
N LYS A 245 6.32 -6.75 -20.97
CA LYS A 245 5.16 -6.44 -21.82
C LYS A 245 3.87 -6.34 -21.01
N ILE A 246 3.59 -7.34 -20.16
CA ILE A 246 2.38 -7.41 -19.33
C ILE A 246 2.37 -6.27 -18.30
N PHE A 247 3.51 -5.98 -17.67
CA PHE A 247 3.63 -4.89 -16.70
C PHE A 247 3.21 -3.55 -17.32
N LYS A 248 3.75 -3.21 -18.51
CA LYS A 248 3.48 -1.94 -19.16
C LYS A 248 2.04 -1.78 -19.65
N SER A 249 1.46 -2.82 -20.24
CA SER A 249 0.07 -2.74 -20.70
C SER A 249 -0.89 -2.86 -19.51
N VAL A 250 -0.85 -3.95 -18.76
CA VAL A 250 -1.94 -4.29 -17.84
C VAL A 250 -1.94 -3.45 -16.55
N PHE A 251 -0.78 -3.03 -16.06
CA PHE A 251 -0.70 -2.38 -14.74
C PHE A 251 -0.93 -0.87 -14.78
N PHE A 252 -0.79 -0.22 -15.95
CA PHE A 252 -0.88 1.24 -16.08
C PHE A 252 -1.94 1.77 -17.04
N ASP A 253 -2.65 0.89 -17.75
CA ASP A 253 -3.86 1.20 -18.53
C ASP A 253 -4.98 1.82 -17.68
#